data_AF-K2FH93-F1
#
_entry.id   AF-K2FH93-F1
#
_cell.length_a   1.000
_cell.length_b   1.000
_cell.length_c   1.000
_cell.angle_alpha   90.00
_cell.angle_beta   90.00
_cell.angle_gamma   90.00
#
_symmetry.space_group_name_H-M   'P 1'
#
loop_
_entity.id
_entity.type
_entity.pdbx_description
1 polymer ?
#
loop_
_entity_poly.entity_id
_entity_poly.type
_entity_poly.pdbx_seq_one_letter_code
_entity_poly.pdbx_strand_id
1 'polypeptide(L)'
;MANKKKHSKSTEQSNKAALSYLKQKSEVDRMAKLGAKKEVEVEGVTYTFQHPGTRAFAQIQDRIQVEGGKMSSERMSEELFKHVIVEPKVDFDYFDEHDGYEEVITEAMSFLRSGK
;
A
#
# COMPACT_ATOMS: atom_id res chain seq x y z
N MET A 1 46.67 29.76 27.50
CA MET A 1 46.82 28.74 26.43
C MET A 1 45.44 28.15 26.15
N ALA A 2 44.92 28.34 24.94
CA ALA A 2 43.55 27.93 24.57
C ALA A 2 43.55 26.49 24.02
N ASN A 3 42.84 25.56 24.67
CA ASN A 3 42.65 24.21 24.14
C ASN A 3 41.26 24.07 23.52
N LYS A 4 41.24 24.06 22.19
CA LYS A 4 40.08 23.87 21.32
C LYS A 4 40.06 22.41 20.87
N LYS A 5 38.86 21.90 20.54
CA LYS A 5 38.51 20.60 19.91
C LYS A 5 37.98 19.58 20.93
N LYS A 6 36.86 18.88 20.70
CA LYS A 6 36.34 18.34 19.44
C LYS A 6 34.81 18.31 19.47
N HIS A 7 34.14 19.06 18.59
CA HIS A 7 32.75 18.77 18.25
C HIS A 7 32.69 17.41 17.54
N SER A 8 31.83 16.53 18.04
CA SER A 8 31.55 15.18 17.52
C SER A 8 31.04 15.24 16.08
N LYS A 9 31.93 15.08 15.08
CA LYS A 9 31.57 14.90 13.67
C LYS A 9 31.21 13.45 13.31
N SER A 10 31.36 12.52 14.26
CA SER A 10 31.14 11.07 14.04
C SER A 10 29.65 10.70 13.97
N THR A 11 28.81 11.39 14.74
CA THR A 11 27.39 11.04 14.91
C THR A 11 26.53 11.46 13.72
N GLU A 12 26.81 12.61 13.08
CA GLU A 12 26.06 13.09 11.91
C GLU A 12 26.29 12.24 10.66
N GLN A 13 27.54 11.80 10.42
CA GLN A 13 27.88 11.02 9.23
C GLN A 13 27.28 9.60 9.28
N SER A 14 27.21 9.03 10.48
CA SER A 14 26.60 7.74 10.76
C SER A 14 25.08 7.77 10.56
N ASN A 15 24.41 8.83 11.05
CA ASN A 15 22.96 9.00 10.87
C ASN A 15 22.60 9.21 9.40
N LYS A 16 23.42 9.98 8.66
CA LYS A 16 23.19 10.21 7.22
C LYS A 16 23.30 8.92 6.40
N ALA A 17 24.27 8.05 6.72
CA ALA A 17 24.44 6.75 6.06
C ALA A 17 23.29 5.77 6.40
N ALA A 18 22.83 5.76 7.66
CA ALA A 18 21.66 4.97 8.05
C ALA A 18 20.39 5.44 7.34
N LEU A 19 20.17 6.75 7.24
CA LEU A 19 19.04 7.34 6.51
C LEU A 19 19.10 7.06 5.01
N SER A 20 20.28 7.11 4.38
CA SER A 20 20.41 6.76 2.97
C SER A 20 20.15 5.27 2.71
N TYR A 21 20.60 4.39 3.59
CA TYR A 21 20.35 2.95 3.49
C TYR A 21 18.86 2.63 3.70
N LEU A 22 18.21 3.26 4.69
CA LEU A 22 16.76 3.16 4.90
C LEU A 22 15.98 3.67 3.68
N LYS A 23 16.40 4.79 3.10
CA LYS A 23 15.77 5.35 1.90
C LYS A 23 15.92 4.40 0.71
N GLN A 24 17.14 3.93 0.46
CA GLN A 24 17.44 3.01 -0.65
C GLN A 24 16.73 1.66 -0.47
N LYS A 25 16.69 1.09 0.74
CA LYS A 25 15.93 -0.13 1.04
C LYS A 25 14.43 0.09 0.85
N SER A 26 13.90 1.24 1.29
CA SER A 26 12.50 1.59 1.05
C SER A 26 12.19 1.79 -0.44
N GLU A 27 13.15 2.21 -1.26
CA GLU A 27 13.00 2.37 -2.71
C GLU A 27 13.06 1.02 -3.42
N VAL A 28 13.94 0.11 -3.02
CA VAL A 28 14.00 -1.26 -3.55
C VAL A 28 12.73 -2.04 -3.20
N ASP A 29 12.22 -1.96 -1.96
CA ASP A 29 10.92 -2.53 -1.59
C ASP A 29 9.76 -1.88 -2.36
N ARG A 30 9.80 -0.56 -2.61
CA ARG A 30 8.77 0.13 -3.42
C ARG A 30 8.77 -0.33 -4.88
N MET A 31 9.95 -0.60 -5.45
CA MET A 31 10.07 -1.07 -6.83
C MET A 31 9.68 -2.55 -6.96
N ALA A 32 9.96 -3.39 -5.96
CA ALA A 32 9.51 -4.79 -5.94
C ALA A 32 7.98 -4.95 -5.82
N LYS A 33 7.30 -3.96 -5.24
CA LYS A 33 5.83 -3.96 -5.05
C LYS A 33 5.04 -3.48 -6.26
N LEU A 34 5.67 -2.82 -7.23
CA LEU A 34 4.95 -2.23 -8.36
C LEU A 34 4.67 -3.31 -9.41
N GLY A 35 3.40 -3.74 -9.51
CA GLY A 35 3.00 -4.84 -10.39
C GLY A 35 3.06 -6.23 -9.77
N ALA A 36 3.27 -6.33 -8.44
CA ALA A 36 3.07 -7.58 -7.72
C ALA A 36 1.63 -8.07 -7.93
N LYS A 37 1.48 -9.35 -8.24
CA LYS A 37 0.19 -10.00 -8.38
C LYS A 37 0.03 -11.05 -7.29
N LYS A 38 -1.16 -11.16 -6.74
CA LYS A 38 -1.52 -12.18 -5.75
C LYS A 38 -2.84 -12.79 -6.16
N GLU A 39 -2.88 -14.11 -6.28
CA GLU A 39 -4.12 -14.85 -6.45
C GLU A 39 -4.63 -15.26 -5.08
N VAL A 40 -5.90 -14.98 -4.81
CA VAL A 40 -6.57 -15.30 -3.55
C VAL A 40 -7.87 -16.01 -3.91
N GLU A 41 -8.05 -17.21 -3.38
CA GLU A 41 -9.30 -17.95 -3.51
C GLU A 41 -10.20 -17.59 -2.32
N VAL A 42 -11.37 -17.02 -2.60
CA VAL A 42 -12.39 -16.69 -1.58
C VAL A 42 -13.70 -17.31 -2.04
N GLU A 43 -14.36 -18.07 -1.16
CA GLU A 43 -15.64 -18.74 -1.44
C GLU A 43 -15.65 -19.56 -2.75
N GLY A 44 -14.52 -20.16 -3.11
CA GLY A 44 -14.35 -20.95 -4.34
C GLY A 44 -14.19 -20.13 -5.62
N VAL A 45 -14.04 -18.82 -5.53
CA VAL A 45 -13.72 -17.92 -6.64
C VAL A 45 -12.28 -17.45 -6.53
N THR A 46 -11.50 -17.61 -7.60
CA THR A 46 -10.12 -17.15 -7.67
C THR A 46 -10.08 -15.67 -8.08
N TYR A 47 -9.61 -14.81 -7.18
CA TYR A 47 -9.40 -13.39 -7.40
C TYR A 47 -7.92 -13.08 -7.62
N THR A 48 -7.62 -12.36 -8.69
CA THR A 48 -6.29 -11.82 -8.98
C THR A 48 -6.22 -10.37 -8.54
N PHE A 49 -5.43 -10.12 -7.51
CA PHE A 49 -5.07 -8.79 -7.05
C PHE A 49 -3.77 -8.33 -7.70
N GLN A 50 -3.70 -7.06 -8.07
CA GLN A 50 -2.50 -6.41 -8.57
C GLN A 50 -2.25 -5.14 -7.78
N HIS A 51 -0.99 -4.92 -7.41
CA HIS A 51 -0.62 -3.73 -6.66
C HIS A 51 -0.39 -2.56 -7.64
N PRO A 52 -1.24 -1.51 -7.65
CA PRO A 52 -1.18 -0.43 -8.63
C PRO A 52 0.01 0.53 -8.41
N GLY A 53 0.83 0.25 -7.40
CA GLY A 53 2.01 1.02 -7.03
C GLY A 53 1.72 2.05 -5.94
N THR A 54 2.79 2.50 -5.27
CA THR A 54 2.68 3.43 -4.12
C THR A 54 1.99 4.75 -4.47
N ARG A 55 2.18 5.24 -5.71
CA ARG A 55 1.55 6.47 -6.18
C ARG A 55 0.04 6.34 -6.33
N ALA A 56 -0.42 5.26 -6.95
CA ALA A 56 -1.85 5.00 -7.09
C ALA A 56 -2.49 4.75 -5.72
N PHE A 57 -1.83 4.02 -4.83
CA PHE A 57 -2.29 3.83 -3.46
C PHE A 57 -2.49 5.16 -2.70
N ALA A 58 -1.54 6.10 -2.80
CA ALA A 58 -1.70 7.43 -2.21
C ALA A 58 -2.87 8.20 -2.84
N GLN A 59 -3.05 8.11 -4.16
CA GLN A 59 -4.17 8.75 -4.85
C GLN A 59 -5.52 8.16 -4.43
N ILE A 60 -5.60 6.86 -4.21
CA ILE A 60 -6.81 6.19 -3.67
C ILE A 60 -7.10 6.74 -2.28
N GLN A 61 -6.11 6.80 -1.38
CA GLN A 61 -6.28 7.37 -0.04
C GLN A 61 -6.76 8.83 -0.05
N ASP A 62 -6.24 9.64 -0.97
CA ASP A 62 -6.67 11.03 -1.12
C ASP A 62 -8.11 11.13 -1.64
N ARG A 63 -8.54 10.23 -2.54
CA ARG A 63 -9.89 10.20 -3.11
C ARG A 63 -10.96 9.72 -2.14
N ILE A 64 -10.61 8.79 -1.25
CA ILE A 64 -11.55 8.21 -0.28
C ILE A 64 -11.79 9.12 0.93
N GLN A 65 -10.95 10.14 1.14
CA GLN A 65 -11.19 11.14 2.16
C GLN A 65 -12.44 11.95 1.81
N VAL A 66 -13.40 11.97 2.74
CA VAL A 66 -14.58 12.82 2.69
C VAL A 66 -14.41 14.02 3.61
N GLU A 67 -15.26 15.03 3.41
CA GLU A 67 -15.30 16.21 4.29
C GLU A 67 -15.42 15.78 5.76
N GLY A 68 -14.55 16.35 6.60
CA GLY A 68 -14.44 15.97 8.02
C GLY A 68 -13.38 14.92 8.34
N GLY A 69 -12.50 14.57 7.38
CA GLY A 69 -11.34 13.70 7.64
C GLY A 69 -11.68 12.22 7.86
N LYS A 70 -12.91 11.83 7.52
CA LYS A 70 -13.33 10.42 7.54
C LYS A 70 -13.00 9.77 6.20
N MET A 71 -12.71 8.47 6.22
CA MET A 71 -12.57 7.68 5.00
C MET A 71 -13.93 7.04 4.67
N SER A 72 -14.38 7.16 3.43
CA SER A 72 -15.56 6.45 2.95
C SER A 72 -15.18 5.01 2.59
N SER A 73 -15.74 4.04 3.31
CA SER A 73 -15.54 2.61 3.06
C SER A 73 -16.09 2.19 1.68
N GLU A 74 -17.19 2.80 1.25
CA GLU A 74 -17.79 2.60 -0.06
C GLU A 74 -16.83 3.02 -1.18
N ARG A 75 -16.35 4.28 -1.15
CA ARG A 75 -15.38 4.76 -2.14
C ARG A 75 -14.08 3.96 -2.13
N MET A 76 -13.64 3.53 -0.95
CA MET A 76 -12.47 2.69 -0.83
C MET A 76 -12.66 1.38 -1.56
N SER A 77 -13.80 0.73 -1.37
CA SER A 77 -14.09 -0.56 -2.00
C SER A 77 -14.22 -0.42 -3.52
N GLU A 78 -14.86 0.64 -4.02
CA GLU A 78 -14.86 0.92 -5.47
C GLU A 78 -13.46 1.05 -6.07
N GLU A 79 -12.58 1.82 -5.41
CA GLU A 79 -11.23 2.05 -5.90
C GLU A 79 -10.40 0.75 -5.84
N LEU A 80 -10.62 -0.09 -4.84
CA LEU A 80 -10.03 -1.43 -4.76
C LEU A 80 -10.49 -2.30 -5.93
N PHE A 81 -11.77 -2.32 -6.25
CA PHE A 81 -12.31 -3.07 -7.39
C PHE A 81 -11.75 -2.61 -8.73
N LYS A 82 -11.56 -1.30 -8.89
CA LYS A 82 -11.04 -0.71 -10.14
C LYS A 82 -9.54 -0.90 -10.31
N HIS A 83 -8.77 -0.70 -9.24
CA HIS A 83 -7.30 -0.60 -9.30
C HIS A 83 -6.54 -1.79 -8.73
N VAL A 84 -7.16 -2.57 -7.84
CA VAL A 84 -6.52 -3.72 -7.18
C VAL A 84 -7.04 -5.03 -7.74
N ILE A 85 -8.36 -5.19 -7.88
CA ILE A 85 -8.94 -6.42 -8.43
C ILE A 85 -8.92 -6.39 -9.96
N VAL A 86 -8.10 -7.26 -10.54
CA VAL A 86 -7.93 -7.34 -12.00
C VAL A 86 -8.94 -8.31 -12.58
N GLU A 87 -9.04 -9.52 -11.99
CA GLU A 87 -9.90 -10.61 -12.46
C GLU A 87 -10.44 -11.43 -11.27
N PRO A 88 -11.71 -11.83 -11.25
CA PRO A 88 -12.80 -11.33 -12.08
C PRO A 88 -13.05 -9.84 -11.84
N LYS A 89 -13.65 -9.15 -12.82
CA LYS A 89 -14.12 -7.78 -12.61
C LYS A 89 -15.36 -7.84 -11.73
N VAL A 90 -15.20 -7.34 -10.51
CA VAL A 90 -16.23 -7.29 -9.49
C VAL A 90 -16.61 -5.86 -9.18
N ASP A 91 -17.80 -5.72 -8.62
CA ASP A 91 -18.43 -4.49 -8.16
C ASP A 91 -19.37 -4.86 -7.01
N PHE A 92 -20.04 -3.87 -6.42
CA PHE A 92 -20.95 -4.15 -5.31
C PHE A 92 -22.11 -5.05 -5.72
N ASP A 93 -22.65 -4.91 -6.94
CA ASP A 93 -23.76 -5.75 -7.41
C ASP A 93 -23.33 -7.23 -7.50
N TYR A 94 -22.09 -7.49 -7.91
CA TYR A 94 -21.52 -8.84 -7.88
C TYR A 94 -21.52 -9.45 -6.47
N PHE A 95 -21.14 -8.67 -5.46
CA PHE A 95 -21.08 -9.12 -4.07
C PHE A 95 -22.44 -9.12 -3.35
N ASP A 96 -23.46 -8.45 -3.89
CA ASP A 96 -24.84 -8.61 -3.42
C ASP A 96 -25.39 -10.02 -3.77
N GLU A 97 -24.85 -10.65 -4.82
CA GLU A 97 -25.18 -12.02 -5.22
C GLU A 97 -24.17 -13.08 -4.74
N HIS A 98 -22.95 -12.66 -4.38
CA HIS A 98 -21.83 -13.54 -3.99
C HIS A 98 -21.26 -13.16 -2.62
N ASP A 99 -21.20 -14.12 -1.72
CA ASP A 99 -20.53 -13.96 -0.43
C ASP A 99 -19.00 -13.81 -0.58
N GLY A 100 -18.33 -13.28 0.46
CA GLY A 100 -16.87 -13.12 0.50
C GLY A 100 -16.36 -11.68 0.28
N TYR A 101 -17.25 -10.70 0.15
CA TYR A 101 -16.90 -9.28 0.02
C TYR A 101 -15.89 -8.80 1.08
N GLU A 102 -16.18 -9.04 2.37
CA GLU A 102 -15.36 -8.53 3.47
C GLU A 102 -13.96 -9.15 3.45
N GLU A 103 -13.85 -10.43 3.09
CA GLU A 103 -12.58 -11.15 2.98
C GLU A 103 -11.76 -10.65 1.79
N VAL A 104 -12.39 -10.50 0.61
CA VAL A 104 -11.76 -9.94 -0.58
C VAL A 104 -11.22 -8.52 -0.32
N ILE A 105 -12.02 -7.66 0.31
CA ILE A 105 -11.64 -6.28 0.62
C ILE A 105 -10.51 -6.25 1.66
N THR A 106 -10.59 -7.09 2.70
CA THR A 106 -9.56 -7.17 3.74
C THR A 106 -8.24 -7.65 3.17
N GLU A 107 -8.26 -8.68 2.32
CA GLU A 107 -7.06 -9.18 1.63
C GLU A 107 -6.51 -8.16 0.64
N ALA A 108 -7.36 -7.48 -0.13
CA ALA A 108 -6.93 -6.42 -1.04
C ALA A 108 -6.26 -5.26 -0.29
N MET A 109 -6.82 -4.82 0.85
CA MET A 109 -6.22 -3.80 1.71
C MET A 109 -4.90 -4.28 2.35
N SER A 110 -4.88 -5.51 2.84
CA SER A 110 -3.68 -6.14 3.40
C SER A 110 -2.57 -6.19 2.35
N PHE A 111 -2.91 -6.57 1.12
CA PHE A 111 -2.00 -6.62 -0.02
C PHE A 111 -1.46 -5.24 -0.40
N LEU A 112 -2.28 -4.20 -0.39
CA LEU A 112 -1.83 -2.82 -0.59
C LEU A 112 -0.84 -2.33 0.48
N ARG A 113 -1.06 -2.71 1.74
CA ARG A 113 -0.19 -2.30 2.85
C ARG A 113 1.10 -3.11 2.92
N SER A 114 0.98 -4.43 2.81
CA SER A 114 2.08 -5.40 2.94
C SER A 114 2.93 -5.45 1.68
N GLY A 115 2.31 -5.35 0.49
CA GLY A 115 2.94 -5.56 -0.81
C GLY A 115 3.64 -6.92 -0.95
N LYS A 116 3.19 -7.90 -0.16
CA LYS A 116 3.59 -9.31 -0.16
C LYS A 116 2.33 -10.14 -0.05
#